data_AF-A0A499VLC8-F1
#
_entry.id   AF-A0A499VLC8-F1
#
_cell.length_a   1.000
_cell.length_b   1.000
_cell.length_c   1.000
_cell.angle_alpha   90.00
_cell.angle_beta   90.00
_cell.angle_gamma   90.00
#
_symmetry.space_group_name_H-M   'P 1'
#
loop_
_entity.id
_entity.type
_entity.pdbx_description
1 polymer ?
#
loop_
_entity_poly.entity_id
_entity_poly.type
_entity_poly.pdbx_seq_one_letter_code
_entity_poly.pdbx_strand_id
1 'polypeptide(L)'
;MHPRRPRLRLRPRRALRRGDGRAPQGGLLGALRQRPHAGHRARRGPAGDLDLRGLPAVGAGALLYPDAFPDAREPEHLSAAALASLAAEKLAAGEELEAPRPLYLRRPDAQVPKNYKVVTPK
;
A
#
# COMPACT_ATOMS: atom_id res chain seq x y z
N MET A 1 -16.47 -32.71 -47.07
CA MET A 1 -16.70 -31.28 -47.40
C MET A 1 -16.10 -30.43 -46.30
N HIS A 2 -15.07 -29.63 -46.57
CA HIS A 2 -14.46 -28.70 -45.60
C HIS A 2 -14.25 -27.34 -46.29
N PRO A 3 -14.70 -26.22 -45.69
CA PRO A 3 -14.54 -24.90 -46.31
C PRO A 3 -13.10 -24.41 -46.16
N ARG A 4 -12.50 -23.97 -47.28
CA ARG A 4 -11.18 -23.33 -47.32
C ARG A 4 -11.28 -21.91 -46.76
N ARG A 5 -10.54 -21.60 -45.68
CA ARG A 5 -10.40 -20.24 -45.14
C ARG A 5 -9.54 -19.37 -46.08
N PRO A 6 -9.86 -18.07 -46.27
CA PRO A 6 -9.04 -17.17 -47.09
C PRO A 6 -7.72 -16.83 -46.39
N ARG A 7 -6.61 -16.95 -47.13
CA ARG A 7 -5.27 -16.56 -46.66
C ARG A 7 -5.16 -15.04 -46.63
N LEU A 8 -5.12 -14.44 -45.44
CA LEU A 8 -4.74 -13.05 -45.24
C LEU A 8 -3.29 -12.84 -45.70
N ARG A 9 -3.10 -12.03 -46.75
CA ARG A 9 -1.77 -11.57 -47.18
C ARG A 9 -1.26 -10.55 -46.15
N LEU A 10 -0.34 -10.99 -45.28
CA LEU A 10 0.43 -10.10 -44.41
C LEU A 10 1.31 -9.20 -45.29
N ARG A 11 1.11 -7.88 -45.20
CA ARG A 11 2.03 -6.91 -45.80
C ARG A 11 3.36 -6.91 -45.02
N PRO A 12 4.52 -6.83 -45.68
CA PRO A 12 5.79 -6.75 -44.98
C PRO A 12 5.89 -5.43 -44.20
N ARG A 13 6.15 -5.54 -42.89
CA ARG A 13 6.48 -4.39 -42.03
C ARG A 13 7.82 -3.80 -42.49
N ARG A 14 7.80 -2.50 -42.80
CA ARG A 14 8.96 -1.69 -43.17
C ARG A 14 10.00 -1.79 -42.05
N ALA A 15 11.21 -2.25 -42.38
CA ALA A 15 12.33 -2.37 -41.44
C ALA A 15 12.73 -0.98 -40.93
N LEU A 16 12.68 -0.80 -39.61
CA LEU A 16 13.29 0.35 -38.93
C LEU A 16 14.81 0.18 -38.95
N ARG A 17 15.47 1.18 -39.51
CA ARG A 17 16.92 1.29 -39.67
C ARG A 17 17.59 1.21 -38.29
N ARG A 18 18.55 0.29 -38.11
CA ARG A 18 19.47 0.27 -36.96
C ARG A 18 20.26 1.58 -36.98
N GLY A 19 20.14 2.38 -35.92
CA GLY A 19 21.08 3.43 -35.61
C GLY A 19 22.23 2.85 -34.79
N ASP A 20 23.43 2.85 -35.36
CA ASP A 20 24.67 2.65 -34.64
C ASP A 20 24.92 3.87 -33.74
N GLY A 21 24.54 3.75 -32.48
CA GLY A 21 24.70 4.78 -31.45
C GLY A 21 25.51 4.22 -30.29
N ARG A 22 26.83 4.35 -30.39
CA ARG A 22 27.85 4.08 -29.37
C ARG A 22 27.40 4.63 -28.00
N ALA A 23 27.21 3.77 -27.02
CA ALA A 23 26.90 4.17 -25.65
C ALA A 23 28.15 4.81 -24.99
N PRO A 24 28.09 6.04 -24.45
CA PRO A 24 29.14 6.54 -23.59
C PRO A 24 29.05 5.86 -22.22
N GLN A 25 30.04 5.03 -21.92
CA GLN A 25 30.39 4.66 -20.56
C GLN A 25 31.04 5.88 -19.91
N GLY A 26 30.51 6.34 -18.78
CA GLY A 26 31.07 7.48 -18.06
C GLY A 26 30.23 7.81 -16.84
N GLY A 27 30.69 7.37 -15.68
CA GLY A 27 29.98 7.50 -14.42
C GLY A 27 29.78 8.95 -13.96
N LEU A 28 28.72 9.12 -13.19
CA LEU A 28 28.71 9.88 -11.94
C LEU A 28 27.45 9.42 -11.22
N LEU A 29 27.62 8.46 -10.31
CA LEU A 29 26.69 8.21 -9.21
C LEU A 29 26.54 9.55 -8.46
N GLY A 30 25.58 10.35 -8.89
CA GLY A 30 25.08 11.48 -8.13
C GLY A 30 24.38 10.89 -6.92
N ALA A 31 25.11 10.84 -5.81
CA ALA A 31 24.58 10.49 -4.51
C ALA A 31 23.35 11.38 -4.24
N LEU A 32 22.16 10.81 -4.44
CA LEU A 32 20.95 11.24 -3.76
C LEU A 32 21.22 10.99 -2.29
N ARG A 33 21.86 11.99 -1.68
CA ARG A 33 22.08 12.09 -0.25
C ARG A 33 20.69 12.05 0.35
N GLN A 34 20.27 10.85 0.74
CA GLN A 34 19.00 10.61 1.41
C GLN A 34 18.97 11.61 2.56
N ARG A 35 18.15 12.66 2.41
CA ARG A 35 17.96 13.59 3.52
C ARG A 35 17.48 12.74 4.68
N PRO A 36 18.05 12.90 5.88
CA PRO A 36 17.56 12.17 7.03
C PRO A 36 16.08 12.47 7.12
N HIS A 37 15.25 11.45 6.87
CA HIS A 37 13.83 11.51 7.09
C HIS A 37 13.65 11.85 8.56
N ALA A 38 13.32 13.11 8.84
CA ALA A 38 12.70 13.46 10.10
C ALA A 38 11.43 12.63 10.14
N GLY A 39 11.48 11.50 10.85
CA GLY A 39 10.35 10.59 10.90
C GLY A 39 9.13 11.40 11.27
N HIS A 40 8.07 11.30 10.46
CA HIS A 40 6.74 11.66 10.91
C HIS A 40 6.46 10.75 12.10
N ARG A 41 6.87 11.18 13.30
CA ARG A 41 6.31 10.69 14.54
C ARG A 41 4.83 10.96 14.35
N ALA A 42 4.06 9.90 14.10
CA ALA A 42 2.63 9.94 14.25
C ALA A 42 2.39 10.66 15.58
N ARG A 43 1.94 11.91 15.50
CA ARG A 43 1.64 12.68 16.70
C ARG A 43 0.52 11.90 17.34
N ARG A 44 0.84 11.15 18.39
CA ARG A 44 -0.15 10.52 19.25
C ARG A 44 -1.00 11.68 19.78
N GLY A 45 -2.16 11.90 19.17
CA GLY A 45 -3.21 12.67 19.80
C GLY A 45 -3.52 12.05 21.17
N PRO A 46 -4.17 12.76 22.09
CA PRO A 46 -4.47 12.25 23.42
C PRO A 46 -5.41 11.04 23.32
N ALA A 47 -4.85 9.85 23.16
CA ALA A 47 -5.58 8.58 23.10
C ALA A 47 -5.94 8.09 24.52
N GLY A 48 -6.22 9.03 25.43
CA GLY A 48 -6.34 8.75 26.86
C GLY A 48 -7.74 8.89 27.43
N ASP A 49 -8.60 9.72 26.83
CA ASP A 49 -9.88 10.12 27.46
C ASP A 49 -10.89 10.70 26.46
N LEU A 50 -10.88 10.22 25.21
CA LEU A 50 -11.93 10.60 24.27
C LEU A 50 -13.18 9.79 24.59
N ASP A 51 -14.27 10.46 24.95
CA ASP A 51 -15.59 9.82 25.02
C ASP A 51 -16.08 9.54 23.61
N LEU A 52 -15.87 8.30 23.15
CA LEU A 52 -16.27 7.84 21.83
C LEU A 52 -17.71 7.28 21.83
N ARG A 53 -18.38 7.24 22.98
CA ARG A 53 -19.72 6.65 23.08
C ARG A 53 -20.71 7.46 22.27
N GLY A 54 -21.48 6.76 21.43
CA GLY A 54 -22.51 7.38 20.58
C GLY A 54 -21.98 8.07 19.32
N LEU A 55 -20.67 8.01 19.03
CA LEU A 55 -20.16 8.43 17.73
C LEU A 55 -20.47 7.36 16.66
N PRO A 56 -20.64 7.78 15.39
CA PRO A 56 -20.77 6.84 14.28
C PRO A 56 -19.57 5.89 14.19
N ALA A 57 -19.84 4.61 14.03
CA ALA A 57 -18.83 3.57 13.89
C ALA A 57 -18.99 2.87 12.53
N VAL A 58 -17.88 2.66 11.83
CA VAL A 58 -17.86 2.01 10.51
C VAL A 58 -16.93 0.80 10.56
N GLY A 59 -17.33 -0.28 9.91
CA GLY A 59 -16.54 -1.49 9.76
C GLY A 59 -17.04 -2.68 10.58
N ALA A 60 -16.53 -3.88 10.27
CA ALA A 60 -16.98 -5.14 10.88
C ALA A 60 -17.00 -5.14 12.43
N GLY A 61 -16.07 -4.45 13.08
CA GLY A 61 -16.04 -4.33 14.54
C GLY A 61 -17.30 -3.67 15.13
N ALA A 62 -17.89 -2.70 14.44
CA ALA A 62 -19.12 -2.05 14.89
C ALA A 62 -20.30 -3.03 14.87
N LEU A 63 -20.37 -3.89 13.85
CA LEU A 63 -21.41 -4.91 13.72
C LEU A 63 -21.24 -6.06 14.73
N LEU A 64 -20.00 -6.40 15.07
CA LEU A 64 -19.70 -7.46 16.03
C LEU A 64 -19.98 -7.08 17.49
N TYR A 65 -19.95 -5.78 17.82
CA TYR A 65 -20.13 -5.28 19.19
C TYR A 65 -21.17 -4.15 19.25
N PRO A 66 -22.44 -4.44 18.96
CA PRO A 66 -23.49 -3.42 18.85
C PRO A 66 -23.73 -2.66 20.17
N ASP A 67 -23.55 -3.31 21.32
CA ASP A 67 -23.68 -2.66 22.63
C ASP A 67 -22.59 -1.60 22.87
N ALA A 68 -21.40 -1.80 22.29
CA ALA A 68 -20.29 -0.86 22.36
C ALA A 68 -20.38 0.23 21.28
N PHE A 69 -20.99 -0.09 20.13
CA PHE A 69 -21.09 0.78 18.95
C PHE A 69 -22.53 0.87 18.44
N PRO A 70 -23.41 1.63 19.11
CA PRO A 70 -24.83 1.65 18.80
C PRO A 70 -25.19 2.36 17.48
N ASP A 71 -24.32 3.23 16.94
CA ASP A 71 -24.49 3.90 15.63
C ASP A 71 -23.53 3.28 14.59
N ALA A 72 -23.74 2.01 14.28
CA ALA A 72 -22.98 1.30 13.25
C ALA A 72 -23.45 1.70 11.83
N ARG A 73 -22.51 1.93 10.92
CA ARG A 73 -22.75 2.40 9.56
C ARG A 73 -21.90 1.65 8.53
N GLU A 74 -22.38 1.66 7.29
CA GLU A 74 -21.61 1.19 6.13
C GLU A 74 -20.43 2.12 5.82
N PRO A 75 -19.36 1.62 5.18
CA PRO A 75 -19.16 0.23 4.75
C PRO A 75 -18.61 -0.72 5.83
N GLU A 76 -19.00 -2.00 5.79
CA GLU A 76 -18.40 -3.02 6.66
C GLU A 76 -16.88 -3.23 6.39
N HIS A 77 -16.46 -3.05 5.14
CA HIS A 77 -15.09 -3.28 4.70
C HIS A 77 -14.53 -2.08 3.93
N LEU A 78 -13.20 -1.94 3.99
CA LEU A 78 -12.51 -0.88 3.26
C LEU A 78 -12.60 -1.12 1.75
N SER A 79 -13.02 -0.09 1.02
CA SER A 79 -13.00 -0.08 -0.44
C SER A 79 -11.60 0.17 -0.97
N ALA A 80 -11.12 -0.71 -1.87
CA ALA A 80 -9.87 -0.50 -2.59
C ALA A 80 -9.89 0.78 -3.45
N ALA A 81 -11.05 1.14 -4.01
CA ALA A 81 -11.21 2.35 -4.81
C ALA A 81 -11.07 3.62 -3.95
N ALA A 82 -11.56 3.60 -2.71
CA ALA A 82 -11.38 4.73 -1.78
C ALA A 82 -9.90 4.95 -1.44
N LEU A 83 -9.14 3.88 -1.22
CA LEU A 83 -7.69 3.97 -1.00
C LEU A 83 -6.95 4.53 -2.23
N ALA A 84 -7.32 4.08 -3.43
CA ALA A 84 -6.73 4.59 -4.66
C ALA A 84 -7.05 6.07 -4.91
N SER A 85 -8.29 6.49 -4.61
CA SER A 85 -8.73 7.88 -4.76
C SER A 85 -7.97 8.80 -3.81
N LEU A 86 -7.82 8.40 -2.54
CA LEU A 86 -7.02 9.14 -1.57
C LEU A 86 -5.56 9.29 -2.04
N ALA A 87 -4.94 8.23 -2.54
CA ALA A 87 -3.58 8.29 -3.05
C ALA A 87 -3.46 9.26 -4.25
N ALA A 88 -4.41 9.22 -5.17
CA ALA A 88 -4.44 10.11 -6.33
C ALA A 88 -4.60 11.58 -5.92
N GLU A 89 -5.47 11.88 -4.95
CA GLU A 89 -5.66 13.24 -4.42
C GLU A 89 -4.37 13.79 -3.80
N LYS A 90 -3.68 13.00 -2.97
CA LYS A 90 -2.43 13.41 -2.33
C LYS A 90 -1.32 13.66 -3.35
N LEU A 91 -1.17 12.77 -4.34
CA LEU A 91 -0.20 12.94 -5.41
C LEU A 91 -0.50 14.18 -6.26
N ALA A 92 -1.78 14.45 -6.55
CA ALA A 92 -2.20 15.65 -7.28
C ALA A 92 -1.93 16.95 -6.50
N ALA A 93 -2.01 16.91 -5.16
CA ALA A 93 -1.61 18.00 -4.27
C ALA A 93 -0.09 18.18 -4.15
N GLY A 94 0.72 17.32 -4.80
CA GLY A 94 2.18 17.35 -4.71
C GLY A 94 2.72 16.77 -3.41
N GLU A 95 1.90 16.05 -2.63
CA GLU A 95 2.32 15.36 -1.42
C GLU A 95 3.03 14.05 -1.77
N GLU A 96 4.11 13.74 -1.03
CA GLU A 96 4.77 12.44 -1.13
C GLU A 96 4.06 11.41 -0.24
N LEU A 97 3.85 10.21 -0.77
CA LEU A 97 3.30 9.09 0.02
C LEU A 97 4.41 8.51 0.91
N GLU A 98 4.11 8.34 2.19
CA GLU A 98 5.05 7.73 3.12
C GLU A 98 5.44 6.31 2.68
N ALA A 99 6.69 5.92 2.97
CA ALA A 99 7.11 4.54 2.81
C ALA A 99 6.16 3.61 3.60
N PRO A 100 5.90 2.37 3.11
CA PRO A 100 4.96 1.43 3.73
C PRO A 100 5.52 0.84 5.02
N ARG A 101 5.73 1.67 6.03
CA ARG A 101 6.20 1.33 7.36
C ARG A 101 4.98 1.03 8.23
N PRO A 102 4.86 -0.17 8.79
CA PRO A 102 3.74 -0.49 9.66
C PRO A 102 3.66 0.48 10.85
N LEU A 103 2.48 1.04 11.10
CA LEU A 103 2.21 1.87 12.27
C LEU A 103 1.70 0.98 13.40
N TYR A 104 2.62 0.44 14.19
CA TYR A 104 2.25 -0.31 15.39
C TYR A 104 1.70 0.64 16.46
N LEU A 105 0.39 0.61 16.65
CA LEU A 105 -0.30 1.43 17.65
C LEU A 105 -0.19 0.86 19.08
N ARG A 106 0.19 -0.42 19.20
CA ARG A 106 0.47 -1.05 20.50
C ARG A 106 1.79 -0.53 21.03
N ARG A 107 1.87 -0.32 22.36
CA ARG A 107 3.19 -0.18 22.99
C ARG A 107 4.00 -1.43 22.66
N PRO A 108 5.30 -1.32 22.35
CA PRO A 108 6.16 -2.48 22.16
C PRO A 108 6.19 -3.30 23.45
N ASP A 109 5.35 -4.32 23.50
CA ASP A 109 5.14 -5.29 24.57
C ASP A 109 5.68 -6.67 24.17
N ALA A 110 5.96 -6.85 22.87
CA ALA A 110 6.59 -8.03 22.33
C ALA A 110 8.06 -8.07 22.77
N GLN A 111 8.34 -8.87 23.81
CA GLN A 111 9.70 -9.29 24.10
C GLN A 111 10.09 -10.41 23.14
N VAL A 112 11.27 -10.28 22.53
CA VAL A 112 11.85 -11.38 21.74
C VAL A 112 11.98 -12.60 22.66
N PRO A 113 11.34 -13.74 22.34
CA PRO A 113 11.43 -14.93 23.17
C PRO A 113 12.90 -15.33 23.32
N LYS A 114 13.38 -15.39 24.57
CA LYS A 114 14.78 -15.77 24.86
C LYS A 114 15.06 -17.23 24.57
N ASN A 115 14.03 -18.06 24.44
CA ASN A 115 14.16 -19.48 24.16
C ASN A 115 13.02 -19.96 23.27
N TYR A 116 13.29 -20.93 22.39
CA TYR A 116 12.27 -21.54 21.56
C TYR A 116 11.39 -22.48 22.40
N LYS A 117 10.10 -22.55 22.08
CA LYS A 117 9.20 -23.53 22.69
C LYS A 117 9.66 -24.93 22.27
N VAL A 118 10.18 -25.71 23.20
CA VAL A 118 10.54 -27.12 22.98
C VAL A 118 9.24 -27.91 22.76
N VAL A 119 9.14 -28.58 21.62
CA VAL A 119 8.03 -29.50 21.33
C VAL A 119 8.43 -30.87 21.85
N THR A 120 7.63 -31.43 22.76
CA THR A 120 7.87 -32.79 23.28
C THR A 120 7.65 -33.81 22.16
N PRO A 121 8.61 -34.71 21.87
CA PRO A 121 8.37 -35.81 20.95
C PRO A 121 7.33 -36.79 21.53
N LYS A 122 6.53 -37.41 20.65
CA LYS A 122 5.55 -38.45 20.99
C LYS A 122 6.21 -39.74 21.44
#